data_AF-A0A2V6DX90-F1
#
_entry.id   AF-A0A2V6DX90-F1
#
_cell.length_a   1.000
_cell.length_b   1.000
_cell.length_c   1.000
_cell.angle_alpha   90.00
_cell.angle_beta   90.00
_cell.angle_gamma   90.00
#
_symmetry.space_group_name_H-M   'P 1'
#
loop_
_entity.id
_entity.type
_entity.pdbx_description
1 polymer ?
#
loop_
_entity_poly.entity_id
_entity_poly.type
_entity_poly.pdbx_seq_one_letter_code
_entity_poly.pdbx_strand_id
1 'polypeptide(L)'
;MATRSDFLYRANADADCGSVNGPGTLQRGAVARDFDTDQQRSSILEQARQNLEKPAAPFARVAVQSLENIRPHLHQMASALAKSTTLKEQDFYAATDRAADALEKYRGYLQQLLPSLPNETALGRDAYIFFLRNVAMLPYPPEQLLAAGRQEWDRAVAFEAFEIHRNRDVPPLKLAENIDSWVRDAAAKELLIRKFLNERDILTVPDWLQHYTLRSMPEFLRALQGFGETDDFTLPSRLNQDCIRYVTEPSARLGYFWRATAQDPRPICVHEGIPGHYFQLCLSWKQENPIRRHYYASTANEGIAFYAEEMMLQAGLFDDSPHTREIIYNFMRLRALRVEVDVRLALGQATLDQAAKYLHNKVPMDMETARAEATAFATGPGGAISYQIGKLQIVKFLADARLQQGDQFNLRAFHDFVWKNGNVPISLQRWEYLGDASEVPE
;
A
#
# COMPACT_ATOMS: atom_id res chain seq x y z
N MET A 1 -7.99 -7.81 1.27
CA MET A 1 -6.52 -7.60 1.27
C MET A 1 -6.27 -6.18 1.74
N ALA A 2 -5.46 -6.01 2.79
CA ALA A 2 -4.93 -4.70 3.17
C ALA A 2 -4.00 -4.17 2.04
N THR A 3 -3.70 -2.88 1.99
CA THR A 3 -2.76 -2.35 1.00
C THR A 3 -1.40 -3.06 1.14
N ARG A 4 -0.59 -3.11 0.07
CA ARG A 4 0.71 -3.81 0.11
C ARG A 4 1.61 -3.28 1.24
N SER A 5 1.50 -1.98 1.56
CA SER A 5 2.21 -1.35 2.68
C SER A 5 1.59 -1.68 4.06
N ASP A 6 0.26 -1.83 4.17
CA ASP A 6 -0.41 -2.32 5.38
C ASP A 6 0.07 -3.73 5.77
N PHE A 7 0.32 -4.59 4.77
CA PHE A 7 0.83 -5.95 5.00
C PHE A 7 2.25 -5.96 5.56
N LEU A 8 3.14 -5.13 5.00
CA LEU A 8 4.53 -5.02 5.46
C LEU A 8 4.61 -4.55 6.91
N TYR A 9 3.82 -3.55 7.30
CA TYR A 9 3.79 -3.10 8.70
C TYR A 9 3.26 -4.15 9.67
N ARG A 10 2.17 -4.86 9.31
CA ARG A 10 1.59 -5.90 10.17
C ARG A 10 2.49 -7.13 10.28
N ALA A 11 3.08 -7.58 9.17
CA ALA A 11 4.04 -8.68 9.17
C ALA A 11 5.31 -8.34 9.97
N ASN A 12 5.76 -7.07 9.93
CA ASN A 12 6.96 -6.62 10.62
C ASN A 12 6.74 -6.29 12.10
N ALA A 13 5.51 -5.99 12.52
CA ALA A 13 5.16 -5.84 13.94
C ALA A 13 5.19 -7.19 14.68
N ASP A 14 4.88 -8.28 13.99
CA ASP A 14 4.99 -9.65 14.50
C ASP A 14 6.42 -10.24 14.33
N ALA A 15 7.29 -9.57 13.57
CA ALA A 15 8.65 -10.02 13.26
C ALA A 15 9.66 -9.67 14.36
N ASP A 16 9.41 -10.10 15.60
CA ASP A 16 10.49 -10.40 16.56
C ASP A 16 11.07 -11.81 16.32
N CYS A 17 10.88 -12.32 15.09
CA CYS A 17 11.02 -13.71 14.76
C CYS A 17 11.64 -13.93 13.36
N GLY A 18 12.93 -13.60 13.23
CA GLY A 18 13.84 -14.23 12.25
C GLY A 18 14.06 -13.44 10.96
N SER A 19 15.18 -12.72 10.91
CA SER A 19 15.68 -11.99 9.73
C SER A 19 16.25 -12.93 8.65
N VAL A 20 16.03 -12.59 7.38
CA VAL A 20 16.90 -13.02 6.27
C VAL A 20 18.16 -12.16 6.30
N ASN A 21 19.33 -12.77 6.53
CA ASN A 21 20.63 -12.10 6.46
C ASN A 21 21.42 -12.60 5.25
N GLY A 22 21.79 -11.69 4.34
CA GLY A 22 22.81 -11.91 3.30
C GLY A 22 22.37 -12.67 2.04
N PRO A 23 23.12 -12.54 0.93
CA PRO A 23 22.70 -13.04 -0.37
C PRO A 23 22.90 -14.57 -0.43
N GLY A 24 21.80 -15.30 -0.59
CA GLY A 24 21.83 -16.67 -1.10
C GLY A 24 21.51 -17.80 -0.13
N THR A 25 20.92 -17.56 1.04
CA THR A 25 20.41 -18.68 1.86
C THR A 25 19.22 -18.27 2.73
N LEU A 26 18.04 -18.85 2.49
CA LEU A 26 16.92 -18.78 3.43
C LEU A 26 17.30 -19.59 4.67
N GLN A 27 17.71 -18.93 5.76
CA GLN A 27 17.94 -19.63 7.03
C GLN A 27 16.61 -20.13 7.60
N ARG A 28 16.71 -21.24 8.37
CA ARG A 28 15.65 -22.02 9.04
C ARG A 28 14.53 -21.24 9.76
N GLY A 29 14.61 -19.91 9.93
CA GLY A 29 13.71 -19.16 10.82
C GLY A 29 12.33 -18.82 10.24
N ALA A 30 12.24 -18.47 8.95
CA ALA A 30 11.00 -17.96 8.34
C ALA A 30 10.24 -19.05 7.57
N VAL A 31 10.95 -19.79 6.71
CA VAL A 31 10.34 -20.90 5.95
C VAL A 31 10.07 -22.08 6.89
N ALA A 32 11.02 -22.49 7.74
CA ALA A 32 10.78 -23.70 8.54
C ALA A 32 9.67 -23.54 9.59
N ARG A 33 9.40 -22.34 10.12
CA ARG A 33 8.27 -22.17 11.08
C ARG A 33 6.90 -22.37 10.45
N ASP A 34 6.71 -21.95 9.20
CA ASP A 34 5.49 -22.23 8.45
C ASP A 34 5.40 -23.68 7.98
N PHE A 35 6.53 -24.41 7.94
CA PHE A 35 6.59 -25.78 7.46
C PHE A 35 6.65 -26.89 8.53
N ASP A 36 6.93 -26.57 9.79
CA ASP A 36 7.38 -27.57 10.80
C ASP A 36 6.37 -27.94 11.90
N THR A 37 5.07 -27.62 11.77
CA THR A 37 4.05 -28.38 12.53
C THR A 37 2.81 -28.71 11.71
N ASP A 38 2.49 -30.01 11.59
CA ASP A 38 1.21 -30.50 11.06
C ASP A 38 0.02 -30.04 11.94
N GLN A 39 0.30 -29.65 13.18
CA GLN A 39 -0.69 -29.21 14.16
C GLN A 39 -1.15 -27.75 13.96
N GLN A 40 -0.32 -26.86 13.40
CA GLN A 40 -0.68 -25.44 13.20
C GLN A 40 -1.42 -25.13 11.89
N ARG A 41 -1.19 -25.88 10.80
CA ARG A 41 -1.84 -25.57 9.50
C ARG A 41 -3.20 -26.21 9.32
N SER A 42 -3.34 -27.46 9.78
CA SER A 42 -4.67 -28.07 9.97
C SER A 42 -5.49 -27.23 10.94
N SER A 43 -4.86 -26.53 11.90
CA SER A 43 -5.57 -25.64 12.81
C SER A 43 -5.91 -24.26 12.21
N ILE A 44 -5.09 -23.63 11.37
CA ILE A 44 -5.47 -22.33 10.76
C ILE A 44 -6.72 -22.46 9.87
N LEU A 45 -6.75 -23.44 8.95
CA LEU A 45 -7.91 -23.60 8.07
C LEU A 45 -9.12 -24.13 8.83
N GLU A 46 -8.93 -24.94 9.87
CA GLU A 46 -10.04 -25.38 10.72
C GLU A 46 -10.59 -24.22 11.58
N GLN A 47 -9.72 -23.37 12.12
CA GLN A 47 -10.13 -22.12 12.76
C GLN A 47 -10.85 -21.19 11.78
N ALA A 48 -10.36 -21.10 10.54
CA ALA A 48 -11.02 -20.32 9.48
C ALA A 48 -12.43 -20.85 9.18
N ARG A 49 -12.67 -22.16 9.30
CA ARG A 49 -14.02 -22.75 9.19
C ARG A 49 -14.88 -22.44 10.41
N GLN A 50 -14.32 -22.56 11.62
CA GLN A 50 -15.03 -22.30 12.87
C GLN A 50 -15.43 -20.84 13.04
N ASN A 51 -14.60 -19.92 12.57
CA ASN A 51 -14.82 -18.47 12.67
C ASN A 51 -15.72 -17.91 11.56
N LEU A 52 -16.15 -18.72 10.60
CA LEU A 52 -16.92 -18.28 9.43
C LEU A 52 -18.42 -18.15 9.77
N GLU A 53 -18.79 -17.12 10.54
CA GLU A 53 -20.14 -17.05 11.12
C GLU A 53 -21.22 -16.57 10.12
N LYS A 54 -20.90 -15.66 9.19
CA LYS A 54 -21.84 -15.10 8.19
C LYS A 54 -21.14 -14.64 6.90
N PRO A 55 -20.50 -15.53 6.13
CA PRO A 55 -19.74 -15.11 4.96
C PRO A 55 -20.65 -14.66 3.82
N ALA A 56 -20.24 -13.62 3.11
CA ALA A 56 -20.90 -13.19 1.88
C ALA A 56 -20.44 -14.05 0.68
N ALA A 57 -21.38 -14.45 -0.16
CA ALA A 57 -21.11 -15.25 -1.36
C ALA A 57 -20.05 -14.63 -2.28
N PRO A 58 -19.99 -13.30 -2.49
CA PRO A 58 -18.94 -12.71 -3.32
C PRO A 58 -17.53 -12.90 -2.76
N PHE A 59 -17.32 -12.79 -1.44
CA PHE A 59 -16.01 -13.00 -0.83
C PHE A 59 -15.61 -14.47 -0.85
N ALA A 60 -16.56 -15.37 -0.60
CA ALA A 60 -16.33 -16.81 -0.73
C ALA A 60 -15.97 -17.19 -2.18
N ARG A 61 -16.61 -16.59 -3.20
CA ARG A 61 -16.23 -16.79 -4.62
C ARG A 61 -14.80 -16.38 -4.89
N VAL A 62 -14.39 -15.21 -4.38
CA VAL A 62 -13.02 -14.71 -4.55
C VAL A 62 -12.01 -15.67 -3.90
N ALA A 63 -12.30 -16.14 -2.69
CA ALA A 63 -11.45 -17.13 -2.02
C ALA A 63 -11.39 -18.47 -2.80
N VAL A 64 -12.52 -18.94 -3.33
CA VAL A 64 -12.56 -20.17 -4.17
C VAL A 64 -11.73 -19.99 -5.44
N GLN A 65 -11.83 -18.82 -6.09
CA GLN A 65 -11.07 -18.48 -7.29
C GLN A 65 -9.57 -18.36 -6.99
N SER A 66 -9.17 -17.72 -5.89
CA SER A 66 -7.76 -17.63 -5.50
C SER A 66 -7.11 -18.98 -5.18
N LEU A 67 -7.93 -20.00 -4.87
CA LEU A 67 -7.49 -21.36 -4.59
C LEU A 67 -7.57 -22.27 -5.84
N GLU A 68 -7.94 -21.74 -7.00
CA GLU A 68 -7.87 -22.48 -8.25
C GLU A 68 -6.43 -22.82 -8.61
N ASN A 69 -6.19 -24.08 -8.98
CA ASN A 69 -4.86 -24.60 -9.33
C ASN A 69 -3.79 -24.39 -8.24
N ILE A 70 -4.20 -24.32 -6.97
CA ILE A 70 -3.28 -24.05 -5.84
C ILE A 70 -2.17 -25.09 -5.72
N ARG A 71 -2.45 -26.37 -5.97
CA ARG A 71 -1.44 -27.44 -5.93
C ARG A 71 -0.34 -27.22 -6.97
N PRO A 72 -0.63 -27.11 -8.29
CA PRO A 72 0.39 -26.77 -9.28
C PRO A 72 1.22 -25.53 -8.90
N HIS A 73 0.59 -24.46 -8.40
CA HIS A 73 1.29 -23.25 -7.97
C HIS A 73 2.25 -23.52 -6.80
N LEU A 74 1.82 -24.28 -5.79
CA LEU A 74 2.66 -24.65 -4.66
C LEU A 74 3.83 -25.57 -5.07
N HIS A 75 3.63 -26.51 -6.01
CA HIS A 75 4.73 -27.31 -6.53
C HIS A 75 5.73 -26.48 -7.34
N GLN A 76 5.25 -25.52 -8.14
CA GLN A 76 6.12 -24.60 -8.86
C GLN A 76 6.98 -23.79 -7.89
N MET A 77 6.36 -23.25 -6.84
CA MET A 77 7.05 -22.56 -5.75
C MET A 77 8.10 -23.47 -5.09
N ALA A 78 7.71 -24.68 -4.68
CA ALA A 78 8.60 -25.63 -4.02
C ALA A 78 9.80 -26.01 -4.92
N SER A 79 9.56 -26.28 -6.19
CA SER A 79 10.62 -26.60 -7.16
C SER A 79 11.64 -25.47 -7.31
N ALA A 80 11.18 -24.23 -7.42
CA ALA A 80 12.07 -23.08 -7.54
C ALA A 80 12.83 -22.79 -6.23
N LEU A 81 12.23 -23.03 -5.07
CA LEU A 81 12.86 -22.82 -3.76
C LEU A 81 13.73 -23.98 -3.31
N ALA A 82 13.64 -25.16 -3.92
CA ALA A 82 14.37 -26.36 -3.50
C ALA A 82 15.90 -26.14 -3.41
N LYS A 83 16.44 -25.28 -4.28
CA LYS A 83 17.86 -24.91 -4.28
C LYS A 83 18.23 -23.79 -3.30
N SER A 84 17.23 -23.10 -2.74
CA SER A 84 17.39 -21.92 -1.87
C SER A 84 17.09 -22.22 -0.40
N THR A 85 16.75 -23.47 -0.07
CA THR A 85 16.38 -23.92 1.28
C THR A 85 17.37 -24.96 1.83
N THR A 86 17.46 -25.06 3.15
CA THR A 86 18.23 -26.10 3.85
C THR A 86 17.38 -27.33 4.22
N LEU A 87 16.09 -27.33 3.86
CA LEU A 87 15.17 -28.44 4.14
C LEU A 87 15.53 -29.65 3.27
N LYS A 88 15.30 -30.86 3.79
CA LYS A 88 15.42 -32.07 2.97
C LYS A 88 14.34 -32.05 1.91
N GLU A 89 14.71 -32.38 0.68
CA GLU A 89 13.82 -32.32 -0.48
C GLU A 89 12.52 -33.10 -0.26
N GLN A 90 12.63 -34.34 0.23
CA GLN A 90 11.48 -35.18 0.56
C GLN A 90 10.54 -34.53 1.58
N ASP A 91 11.08 -33.94 2.64
CA ASP A 91 10.29 -33.31 3.70
C ASP A 91 9.59 -32.04 3.17
N PHE A 92 10.28 -31.26 2.32
CA PHE A 92 9.76 -30.02 1.76
C PHE A 92 8.62 -30.27 0.76
N TYR A 93 8.77 -31.22 -0.16
CA TYR A 93 7.69 -31.60 -1.07
C TYR A 93 6.53 -32.25 -0.33
N ALA A 94 6.79 -33.13 0.64
CA ALA A 94 5.73 -33.71 1.45
C ALA A 94 4.94 -32.63 2.22
N ALA A 95 5.59 -31.59 2.73
CA ALA A 95 4.92 -30.48 3.39
C ALA A 95 4.13 -29.60 2.40
N THR A 96 4.64 -29.43 1.18
CA THR A 96 3.95 -28.74 0.06
C THR A 96 2.66 -29.49 -0.31
N ASP A 97 2.70 -30.81 -0.42
CA ASP A 97 1.54 -31.65 -0.72
C ASP A 97 0.48 -31.56 0.38
N ARG A 98 0.89 -31.61 1.65
CA ARG A 98 -0.05 -31.45 2.78
C ARG A 98 -0.71 -30.07 2.80
N ALA A 99 0.03 -29.02 2.47
CA ALA A 99 -0.54 -27.67 2.35
C ALA A 99 -1.54 -27.57 1.20
N ALA A 100 -1.21 -28.16 0.05
CA ALA A 100 -2.10 -28.25 -1.09
C ALA A 100 -3.39 -29.02 -0.76
N ASP A 101 -3.30 -30.18 -0.11
CA ASP A 101 -4.45 -30.97 0.34
C ASP A 101 -5.39 -30.14 1.24
N ALA A 102 -4.82 -29.42 2.21
CA ALA A 102 -5.58 -28.61 3.16
C ALA A 102 -6.31 -27.46 2.45
N LEU A 103 -5.64 -26.76 1.54
CA LEU A 103 -6.20 -25.64 0.78
C LEU A 103 -7.27 -26.10 -0.22
N GLU A 104 -7.06 -27.23 -0.90
CA GLU A 104 -8.06 -27.83 -1.78
C GLU A 104 -9.31 -28.29 -1.01
N LYS A 105 -9.12 -28.89 0.17
CA LYS A 105 -10.22 -29.26 1.06
C LYS A 105 -11.00 -28.03 1.53
N TYR A 106 -10.32 -26.96 1.90
CA TYR A 106 -10.96 -25.70 2.30
C TYR A 106 -11.72 -25.05 1.13
N ARG A 107 -11.14 -25.06 -0.08
CA ARG A 107 -11.83 -24.63 -1.31
C ARG A 107 -13.11 -25.44 -1.53
N GLY A 108 -13.05 -26.78 -1.40
CA GLY A 108 -14.21 -27.66 -1.53
C GLY A 108 -15.30 -27.36 -0.50
N TYR A 109 -14.92 -27.07 0.75
CA TYR A 109 -15.85 -26.61 1.78
C TYR A 109 -16.53 -25.30 1.41
N LEU A 110 -15.77 -24.29 0.94
CA LEU A 110 -16.34 -23.02 0.50
C LEU A 110 -17.28 -23.19 -0.72
N GLN A 111 -16.95 -24.07 -1.66
CA GLN A 111 -17.81 -24.39 -2.82
C GLN A 111 -19.14 -25.02 -2.40
N GLN A 112 -19.13 -25.93 -1.41
CA GLN A 112 -20.35 -26.52 -0.86
C GLN A 112 -21.21 -25.50 -0.13
N LEU A 113 -20.57 -24.54 0.54
CA LEU A 113 -21.25 -23.48 1.27
C LEU A 113 -21.83 -22.42 0.33
N LEU A 114 -21.18 -22.15 -0.81
CA LEU A 114 -21.49 -21.03 -1.70
C LEU A 114 -22.97 -20.87 -2.09
N PRO A 115 -23.74 -21.94 -2.43
CA PRO A 115 -25.14 -21.80 -2.82
C PRO A 115 -26.06 -21.28 -1.71
N SER A 116 -25.69 -21.40 -0.44
CA SER A 116 -26.49 -20.93 0.70
C SER A 116 -26.12 -19.54 1.20
N LEU A 117 -25.04 -18.95 0.67
CA LEU A 117 -24.53 -17.68 1.17
C LEU A 117 -25.29 -16.47 0.60
N PRO A 118 -25.51 -15.41 1.40
CA PRO A 118 -26.12 -14.18 0.93
C PRO A 118 -25.21 -13.45 -0.06
N ASN A 119 -25.79 -12.74 -1.03
CA ASN A 119 -25.03 -11.94 -1.99
C ASN A 119 -24.63 -10.55 -1.47
N GLU A 120 -25.13 -10.14 -0.30
CA GLU A 120 -24.89 -8.82 0.27
C GLU A 120 -23.50 -8.72 0.90
N THR A 121 -22.74 -7.69 0.50
CA THR A 121 -21.37 -7.42 0.98
C THR A 121 -21.29 -6.14 1.80
N ALA A 122 -22.39 -5.41 1.92
CA ALA A 122 -22.42 -4.13 2.61
C ALA A 122 -22.16 -4.32 4.11
N LEU A 123 -21.36 -3.44 4.69
CA LEU A 123 -21.15 -3.39 6.12
C LEU A 123 -22.35 -2.73 6.83
N GLY A 124 -22.99 -1.77 6.16
CA GLY A 124 -24.03 -0.93 6.73
C GLY A 124 -23.46 0.33 7.37
N ARG A 125 -24.31 1.37 7.46
CA ARG A 125 -23.91 2.71 7.89
C ARG A 125 -23.30 2.74 9.29
N ASP A 126 -23.96 2.12 10.26
CA ASP A 126 -23.58 2.25 11.68
C ASP A 126 -22.23 1.60 11.96
N ALA A 127 -21.99 0.41 11.40
CA ALA A 127 -20.72 -0.27 11.52
C ALA A 127 -19.59 0.46 10.76
N TYR A 128 -19.89 1.09 9.63
CA TYR A 128 -18.91 1.94 8.94
C TYR A 128 -18.58 3.21 9.75
N ILE A 129 -19.57 3.89 10.31
CA ILE A 129 -19.36 5.05 11.20
C ILE A 129 -18.55 4.65 12.44
N PHE A 130 -18.86 3.49 13.02
CA PHE A 130 -18.09 2.94 14.15
C PHE A 130 -16.62 2.79 13.77
N PHE A 131 -16.33 2.15 12.62
CA PHE A 131 -14.96 2.02 12.12
C PHE A 131 -14.29 3.39 11.94
N LEU A 132 -14.95 4.33 11.25
CA LEU A 132 -14.41 5.65 10.97
C LEU A 132 -14.00 6.36 12.28
N ARG A 133 -14.89 6.38 13.28
CA ARG A 133 -14.65 7.11 14.54
C ARG A 133 -13.69 6.38 15.48
N ASN A 134 -13.89 5.09 15.70
CA ASN A 134 -13.24 4.36 16.79
C ASN A 134 -11.98 3.60 16.36
N VAL A 135 -11.82 3.33 15.06
CA VAL A 135 -10.68 2.56 14.53
C VAL A 135 -9.79 3.47 13.69
N ALA A 136 -10.37 4.17 12.71
CA ALA A 136 -9.60 5.08 11.84
C ALA A 136 -9.38 6.47 12.46
N MET A 137 -10.03 6.78 13.59
CA MET A 137 -9.95 8.08 14.28
C MET A 137 -10.27 9.28 13.36
N LEU A 138 -11.23 9.09 12.46
CA LEU A 138 -11.72 10.08 11.52
C LEU A 138 -12.96 10.80 12.07
N PRO A 139 -13.00 12.15 12.05
CA PRO A 139 -14.13 12.93 12.54
C PRO A 139 -15.27 13.07 11.51
N TYR A 140 -15.09 12.51 10.30
CA TYR A 140 -15.96 12.79 9.16
C TYR A 140 -17.03 11.69 8.98
N PRO A 141 -18.32 12.05 8.84
CA PRO A 141 -19.34 11.11 8.42
C PRO A 141 -19.18 10.75 6.93
N PRO A 142 -19.80 9.65 6.46
CA PRO A 142 -19.67 9.17 5.08
C PRO A 142 -19.98 10.24 4.01
N GLU A 143 -20.95 11.12 4.27
CA GLU A 143 -21.33 12.19 3.34
C GLU A 143 -20.20 13.20 3.12
N GLN A 144 -19.44 13.52 4.16
CA GLN A 144 -18.29 14.42 4.05
C GLN A 144 -17.13 13.74 3.31
N LEU A 145 -16.92 12.44 3.52
CA LEU A 145 -15.93 11.67 2.76
C LEU A 145 -16.27 11.66 1.27
N LEU A 146 -17.54 11.44 0.92
CA LEU A 146 -18.02 11.48 -0.47
C LEU A 146 -17.83 12.86 -1.10
N ALA A 147 -18.19 13.94 -0.38
CA ALA A 147 -18.01 15.30 -0.86
C ALA A 147 -16.52 15.63 -1.09
N ALA A 148 -15.66 15.25 -0.14
CA ALA A 148 -14.21 15.45 -0.23
C ALA A 148 -13.59 14.67 -1.40
N GLY A 149 -13.93 13.38 -1.53
CA GLY A 149 -13.48 12.55 -2.64
C GLY A 149 -13.92 13.11 -3.99
N ARG A 150 -15.15 13.63 -4.09
CA ARG A 150 -15.65 14.24 -5.31
C ARG A 150 -14.93 15.53 -5.67
N GLN A 151 -14.72 16.41 -4.70
CA GLN A 151 -13.98 17.66 -4.92
C GLN A 151 -12.56 17.40 -5.40
N GLU A 152 -11.89 16.40 -4.84
CA GLU A 152 -10.53 16.03 -5.22
C GLU A 152 -10.46 15.34 -6.59
N TRP A 153 -11.48 14.56 -6.95
CA TRP A 153 -11.63 14.04 -8.30
C TRP A 153 -11.75 15.17 -9.32
N ASP A 154 -12.64 16.14 -9.06
CA ASP A 154 -12.88 17.26 -9.96
C ASP A 154 -11.61 18.14 -10.12
N ARG A 155 -10.86 18.37 -9.02
CA ARG A 155 -9.54 19.03 -9.06
C ARG A 155 -8.53 18.26 -9.91
N ALA A 156 -8.38 16.96 -9.68
CA ALA A 156 -7.41 16.14 -10.39
C ALA A 156 -7.69 16.10 -11.90
N VAL A 157 -8.95 15.96 -12.30
CA VAL A 157 -9.36 15.99 -13.71
C VAL A 157 -9.06 17.36 -14.34
N ALA A 158 -9.38 18.45 -13.66
CA ALA A 158 -9.12 19.79 -14.18
C ALA A 158 -7.61 20.06 -14.34
N PHE A 159 -6.80 19.69 -13.34
CA PHE A 159 -5.36 19.91 -13.38
C PHE A 159 -4.66 19.03 -14.41
N GLU A 160 -5.06 17.77 -14.55
CA GLU A 160 -4.59 16.89 -15.62
C GLU A 160 -4.89 17.50 -17.00
N ALA A 161 -6.10 18.03 -17.22
CA ALA A 161 -6.46 18.67 -18.48
C ALA A 161 -5.60 19.91 -18.78
N PHE A 162 -5.28 20.72 -17.77
CA PHE A 162 -4.39 21.88 -17.94
C PHE A 162 -2.96 21.46 -18.29
N GLU A 163 -2.41 20.43 -17.63
CA GLU A 163 -1.08 19.91 -17.96
C GLU A 163 -1.03 19.32 -19.37
N ILE A 164 -1.99 18.46 -19.75
CA ILE A 164 -2.07 17.88 -21.10
C ILE A 164 -2.12 19.00 -22.16
N HIS A 165 -2.92 20.04 -21.94
CA HIS A 165 -2.99 21.16 -22.87
C HIS A 165 -1.66 21.94 -22.95
N ARG A 166 -1.02 22.19 -21.79
CA ARG A 166 0.27 22.87 -21.68
C ARG A 166 1.38 22.10 -22.38
N ASN A 167 1.34 20.76 -22.32
CA ASN A 167 2.43 19.88 -22.73
C ASN A 167 2.22 19.21 -24.08
N ARG A 168 1.21 19.63 -24.86
CA ARG A 168 0.85 19.06 -26.17
C ARG A 168 2.01 18.99 -27.18
N ASP A 169 2.99 19.88 -27.04
CA ASP A 169 4.16 20.00 -27.92
C ASP A 169 5.44 19.41 -27.28
N VAL A 170 5.33 18.82 -26.09
CA VAL A 170 6.42 18.14 -25.38
C VAL A 170 6.46 16.66 -25.82
N PRO A 171 7.65 16.10 -26.12
CA PRO A 171 7.76 14.67 -26.44
C PRO A 171 7.38 13.77 -25.26
N PRO A 172 6.65 12.66 -25.49
CA PRO A 172 6.21 11.77 -24.43
C PRO A 172 7.39 11.07 -23.74
N LEU A 173 7.21 10.72 -22.46
CA LEU A 173 8.19 9.91 -21.72
C LEU A 173 8.33 8.53 -22.35
N LYS A 174 9.58 8.07 -22.47
CA LYS A 174 9.94 6.73 -22.91
C LYS A 174 10.09 5.81 -21.71
N LEU A 175 9.79 4.53 -21.92
CA LEU A 175 10.15 3.50 -20.95
C LEU A 175 11.68 3.38 -20.86
N ALA A 176 12.17 3.02 -19.69
CA ALA A 176 13.54 2.60 -19.50
C ALA A 176 13.92 1.49 -20.50
N GLU A 177 15.13 1.56 -21.03
CA GLU A 177 15.59 0.67 -22.11
C GLU A 177 15.75 -0.79 -21.64
N ASN A 178 16.12 -0.99 -20.38
CA ASN A 178 16.33 -2.28 -19.74
C ASN A 178 16.32 -2.12 -18.21
N ILE A 179 16.31 -3.24 -17.47
CA ILE A 179 16.33 -3.20 -16.00
C ILE A 179 17.52 -2.42 -15.45
N ASP A 180 18.72 -2.58 -16.02
CA ASP A 180 19.92 -1.96 -15.48
C ASP A 180 19.89 -0.43 -15.60
N SER A 181 19.41 0.11 -16.73
CA SER A 181 19.21 1.55 -16.88
C SER A 181 18.12 2.07 -15.96
N TRP A 182 17.04 1.31 -15.77
CA TRP A 182 15.97 1.66 -14.83
C TRP A 182 16.46 1.72 -13.37
N VAL A 183 17.21 0.71 -12.92
CA VAL A 183 17.77 0.66 -11.57
C VAL A 183 18.73 1.81 -11.32
N ARG A 184 19.61 2.14 -12.28
CA ARG A 184 20.52 3.28 -12.18
C ARG A 184 19.78 4.61 -12.14
N ASP A 185 18.78 4.81 -13.00
CA ASP A 185 18.00 6.04 -13.01
C ASP A 185 17.23 6.22 -11.69
N ALA A 186 16.58 5.17 -11.19
CA ALA A 186 15.89 5.22 -9.90
C ALA A 186 16.82 5.59 -8.73
N ALA A 187 18.03 5.04 -8.68
CA ALA A 187 19.02 5.42 -7.67
C ALA A 187 19.45 6.90 -7.80
N ALA A 188 19.65 7.39 -9.03
CA ALA A 188 19.98 8.80 -9.26
C ALA A 188 18.84 9.75 -8.88
N LYS A 189 17.59 9.38 -9.19
CA LYS A 189 16.40 10.16 -8.83
C LYS A 189 16.15 10.17 -7.32
N GLU A 190 16.44 9.07 -6.62
CA GLU A 190 16.35 9.01 -5.16
C GLU A 190 17.30 10.01 -4.47
N LEU A 191 18.56 10.07 -4.94
CA LEU A 191 19.53 11.07 -4.46
C LEU A 191 19.09 12.50 -4.78
N LEU A 192 18.51 12.72 -5.97
CA LEU A 192 17.97 14.02 -6.35
C LEU A 192 16.82 14.45 -5.41
N ILE A 193 15.93 13.53 -5.03
CA ILE A 193 14.84 13.82 -4.11
C ILE A 193 15.37 14.21 -2.72
N ARG A 194 16.36 13.48 -2.19
CA ARG A 194 17.01 13.82 -0.91
C ARG A 194 17.59 15.23 -0.92
N LYS A 195 18.35 15.53 -1.99
CA LYS A 195 18.95 16.85 -2.19
C LYS A 195 17.88 17.93 -2.25
N PHE A 196 16.81 17.69 -3.01
CA PHE A 196 15.70 18.62 -3.15
C PHE A 196 15.02 18.93 -1.81
N LEU A 197 14.71 17.90 -1.00
CA LEU A 197 14.10 18.09 0.32
C LEU A 197 14.95 18.98 1.23
N ASN A 198 16.26 18.77 1.24
CA ASN A 198 17.19 19.52 2.06
C ASN A 198 17.43 20.94 1.54
N GLU A 199 17.65 21.14 0.25
CA GLU A 199 17.92 22.46 -0.33
C GLU A 199 16.70 23.39 -0.33
N ARG A 200 15.48 22.82 -0.28
CA ARG A 200 14.23 23.59 -0.29
C ARG A 200 13.59 23.77 1.09
N ASP A 201 14.26 23.36 2.17
CA ASP A 201 13.73 23.45 3.53
C ASP A 201 12.35 22.82 3.72
N ILE A 202 12.14 21.65 3.09
CA ILE A 202 10.86 20.95 3.13
C ILE A 202 10.80 19.96 4.28
N LEU A 203 11.78 19.08 4.43
CA LEU A 203 11.78 17.99 5.41
C LEU A 203 13.22 17.53 5.66
N THR A 204 13.56 17.25 6.92
CA THR A 204 14.92 16.86 7.30
C THR A 204 15.19 15.41 6.94
N VAL A 205 16.20 15.16 6.10
CA VAL A 205 16.67 13.81 5.79
C VAL A 205 17.84 13.46 6.72
N PRO A 206 17.71 12.48 7.64
CA PRO A 206 18.78 12.12 8.56
C PRO A 206 19.94 11.41 7.86
N ASP A 207 21.17 11.70 8.27
CA ASP A 207 22.40 11.12 7.68
C ASP A 207 22.51 9.59 7.85
N TRP A 208 21.85 9.02 8.85
CA TRP A 208 21.86 7.57 9.08
C TRP A 208 20.92 6.80 8.16
N LEU A 209 19.98 7.48 7.49
CA LEU A 209 18.97 6.86 6.67
C LEU A 209 19.60 6.30 5.37
N GLN A 210 19.53 4.98 5.21
CA GLN A 210 19.99 4.30 3.99
C GLN A 210 19.09 4.58 2.79
N HIS A 211 19.34 3.94 1.64
CA HIS A 211 18.67 4.29 0.40
C HIS A 211 17.45 3.42 0.11
N TYR A 212 16.48 4.01 -0.58
CA TYR A 212 15.46 3.24 -1.29
C TYR A 212 15.97 2.93 -2.70
N THR A 213 16.01 1.65 -3.08
CA THR A 213 16.61 1.21 -4.34
C THR A 213 15.73 0.21 -5.07
N LEU A 214 15.87 0.18 -6.40
CA LEU A 214 15.32 -0.88 -7.24
C LEU A 214 16.37 -1.97 -7.48
N ARG A 215 15.93 -3.22 -7.63
CA ARG A 215 16.75 -4.37 -8.04
C ARG A 215 16.00 -5.26 -9.02
N SER A 216 16.74 -5.96 -9.88
CA SER A 216 16.15 -7.01 -10.72
C SER A 216 15.58 -8.12 -9.84
N MET A 217 14.37 -8.59 -10.15
CA MET A 217 13.73 -9.66 -9.41
C MET A 217 14.47 -11.01 -9.62
N PRO A 218 15.08 -11.58 -8.56
CA PRO A 218 15.75 -12.86 -8.66
C PRO A 218 14.76 -14.02 -8.82
N GLU A 219 15.21 -15.12 -9.40
CA GLU A 219 14.36 -16.28 -9.73
C GLU A 219 13.65 -16.87 -8.50
N PHE A 220 14.34 -16.98 -7.36
CA PHE A 220 13.75 -17.53 -6.15
C PHE A 220 12.62 -16.65 -5.58
N LEU A 221 12.70 -15.32 -5.72
CA LEU A 221 11.59 -14.42 -5.34
C LEU A 221 10.48 -14.43 -6.39
N ARG A 222 10.82 -14.60 -7.67
CA ARG A 222 9.82 -14.73 -8.73
C ARG A 222 8.86 -15.90 -8.46
N ALA A 223 9.38 -16.99 -7.91
CA ALA A 223 8.57 -18.15 -7.52
C ALA A 223 7.62 -17.90 -6.34
N LEU A 224 7.85 -16.84 -5.57
CA LEU A 224 6.99 -16.40 -4.47
C LEU A 224 5.95 -15.35 -4.92
N GLN A 225 6.01 -14.87 -6.17
CA GLN A 225 5.00 -13.94 -6.67
C GLN A 225 3.61 -14.55 -6.58
N GLY A 226 2.70 -13.81 -5.95
CA GLY A 226 1.32 -14.27 -5.70
C GLY A 226 1.11 -14.92 -4.33
N PHE A 227 2.17 -15.25 -3.60
CA PHE A 227 2.08 -15.78 -2.22
C PHE A 227 2.33 -14.71 -1.15
N GLY A 228 2.85 -13.54 -1.50
CA GLY A 228 3.09 -12.46 -0.56
C GLY A 228 3.67 -11.20 -1.18
N GLU A 229 4.09 -10.27 -0.32
CA GLU A 229 4.92 -9.13 -0.71
C GLU A 229 6.37 -9.59 -0.88
N THR A 230 6.99 -9.13 -1.97
CA THR A 230 8.35 -9.49 -2.36
C THR A 230 9.33 -8.34 -2.16
N ASP A 231 8.82 -7.11 -1.98
CA ASP A 231 9.62 -5.95 -1.65
C ASP A 231 10.22 -6.07 -0.24
N ASP A 232 11.49 -5.70 -0.11
CA ASP A 232 12.26 -5.81 1.11
C ASP A 232 12.40 -4.44 1.78
N PHE A 233 11.38 -4.08 2.57
CA PHE A 233 11.36 -2.88 3.40
C PHE A 233 12.08 -3.11 4.72
N THR A 234 12.52 -2.03 5.38
CA THR A 234 13.35 -2.14 6.59
C THR A 234 12.63 -2.77 7.80
N LEU A 235 13.43 -3.21 8.76
CA LEU A 235 13.02 -3.73 10.07
C LEU A 235 13.80 -2.99 11.17
N PRO A 236 13.36 -3.03 12.44
CA PRO A 236 14.12 -2.42 13.54
C PRO A 236 15.60 -2.82 13.57
N SER A 237 15.91 -4.07 13.24
CA SER A 237 17.27 -4.61 13.18
C SER A 237 18.05 -4.30 11.89
N ARG A 238 17.41 -3.70 10.88
CA ARG A 238 17.96 -3.46 9.53
C ARG A 238 17.88 -2.00 9.09
N LEU A 239 17.83 -1.06 10.04
CA LEU A 239 17.84 0.38 9.75
C LEU A 239 19.15 0.87 9.10
N ASN A 240 20.19 0.04 9.12
CA ASN A 240 21.48 0.27 8.46
C ASN A 240 21.59 -0.46 7.10
N GLN A 241 20.49 -0.92 6.51
CA GLN A 241 20.44 -1.53 5.19
C GLN A 241 19.50 -0.76 4.26
N ASP A 242 19.79 -0.82 2.96
CA ASP A 242 18.93 -0.25 1.93
C ASP A 242 17.56 -0.96 1.89
N CYS A 243 16.52 -0.20 1.58
CA CYS A 243 15.24 -0.76 1.16
C CYS A 243 15.32 -1.16 -0.31
N ILE A 244 14.76 -2.33 -0.64
CA ILE A 244 14.82 -2.87 -2.00
C ILE A 244 13.41 -3.13 -2.50
N ARG A 245 13.07 -2.58 -3.66
CA ARG A 245 11.94 -3.07 -4.46
C ARG A 245 12.42 -3.84 -5.68
N TYR A 246 11.72 -4.92 -5.98
CA TYR A 246 12.10 -5.81 -7.07
C TYR A 246 11.28 -5.52 -8.32
N VAL A 247 11.97 -5.25 -9.43
CA VAL A 247 11.36 -4.95 -10.73
C VAL A 247 11.64 -6.04 -11.75
N THR A 248 10.72 -6.19 -12.71
CA THR A 248 10.88 -7.01 -13.91
C THR A 248 11.25 -6.15 -15.11
N GLU A 249 11.41 -6.75 -16.29
CA GLU A 249 11.76 -6.01 -17.51
C GLU A 249 10.75 -4.88 -17.80
N PRO A 250 11.25 -3.67 -18.14
CA PRO A 250 10.41 -2.59 -18.65
C PRO A 250 9.56 -3.07 -19.83
N SER A 251 8.26 -2.85 -19.78
CA SER A 251 7.35 -3.27 -20.84
C SER A 251 6.09 -2.43 -20.88
N ALA A 252 5.51 -2.28 -22.08
CA ALA A 252 4.19 -1.69 -22.25
C ALA A 252 3.07 -2.51 -21.59
N ARG A 253 3.34 -3.78 -21.25
CA ARG A 253 2.41 -4.68 -20.53
C ARG A 253 2.50 -4.57 -19.01
N LEU A 254 3.42 -3.76 -18.48
CA LEU A 254 3.48 -3.52 -17.04
C LEU A 254 2.16 -2.91 -16.56
N GLY A 255 1.79 -3.27 -15.33
CA GLY A 255 0.64 -2.68 -14.66
C GLY A 255 0.77 -1.15 -14.56
N TYR A 256 -0.38 -0.51 -14.35
CA TYR A 256 -0.54 0.95 -14.38
C TYR A 256 0.59 1.74 -13.68
N PHE A 257 0.87 1.44 -12.40
CA PHE A 257 1.93 2.13 -11.65
C PHE A 257 3.34 1.75 -12.12
N TRP A 258 3.60 0.47 -12.40
CA TRP A 258 4.93 0.02 -12.85
C TRP A 258 5.31 0.58 -14.21
N ARG A 259 4.34 0.76 -15.10
CA ARG A 259 4.56 1.42 -16.39
C ARG A 259 4.99 2.87 -16.18
N ALA A 260 4.30 3.62 -15.31
CA ALA A 260 4.68 5.00 -15.00
C ALA A 260 6.06 5.06 -14.34
N THR A 261 6.37 4.17 -13.40
CA THR A 261 7.69 4.06 -12.79
C THR A 261 8.80 3.77 -13.80
N ALA A 262 8.51 2.98 -14.84
CA ALA A 262 9.45 2.71 -15.93
C ALA A 262 9.62 3.92 -16.86
N GLN A 263 8.71 4.90 -16.87
CA GLN A 263 8.83 6.16 -17.61
C GLN A 263 9.59 7.22 -16.82
N ASP A 264 9.30 7.32 -15.52
CA ASP A 264 10.01 8.18 -14.57
C ASP A 264 9.88 7.55 -13.18
N PRO A 265 10.98 7.20 -12.49
CA PRO A 265 10.91 6.53 -11.20
C PRO A 265 10.60 7.49 -10.04
N ARG A 266 10.65 8.82 -10.24
CA ARG A 266 10.43 9.78 -9.15
C ARG A 266 9.09 9.61 -8.42
N PRO A 267 7.93 9.42 -9.07
CA PRO A 267 6.67 9.22 -8.36
C PRO A 267 6.69 8.04 -7.38
N ILE A 268 7.26 6.88 -7.78
CA ILE A 268 7.37 5.74 -6.87
C ILE A 268 8.42 5.97 -5.79
N CYS A 269 9.56 6.61 -6.13
CA CYS A 269 10.59 6.95 -5.16
C CYS A 269 10.03 7.89 -4.09
N VAL A 270 9.15 8.82 -4.46
CA VAL A 270 8.45 9.70 -3.52
C VAL A 270 7.43 8.93 -2.68
N HIS A 271 6.56 8.13 -3.28
CA HIS A 271 5.48 7.42 -2.56
C HIS A 271 6.03 6.34 -1.61
N GLU A 272 6.98 5.54 -2.08
CA GLU A 272 7.39 4.29 -1.43
C GLU A 272 8.76 4.40 -0.79
N GLY A 273 9.59 5.31 -1.31
CA GLY A 273 10.92 5.61 -0.82
C GLY A 273 10.94 6.80 0.13
N ILE A 274 11.55 7.88 -0.34
CA ILE A 274 11.71 9.13 0.38
C ILE A 274 11.00 10.28 -0.35
N PRO A 275 10.17 11.08 0.34
CA PRO A 275 9.87 11.02 1.76
C PRO A 275 8.72 10.07 2.15
N GLY A 276 8.24 9.18 1.28
CA GLY A 276 7.08 8.32 1.58
C GLY A 276 7.34 7.15 2.54
N HIS A 277 6.82 5.97 2.21
CA HIS A 277 6.70 4.84 3.13
C HIS A 277 8.02 4.41 3.77
N TYR A 278 9.09 4.19 3.01
CA TYR A 278 10.38 3.78 3.56
C TYR A 278 10.90 4.80 4.58
N PHE A 279 10.81 6.08 4.25
CA PHE A 279 11.28 7.13 5.13
C PHE A 279 10.47 7.20 6.42
N GLN A 280 9.14 7.20 6.32
CA GLN A 280 8.23 7.20 7.46
C GLN A 280 8.38 5.93 8.33
N LEU A 281 8.62 4.76 7.73
CA LEU A 281 8.90 3.50 8.43
C LEU A 281 10.20 3.55 9.22
N CYS A 282 11.29 4.04 8.62
CA CYS A 282 12.57 4.20 9.31
C CYS A 282 12.45 5.12 10.53
N LEU A 283 11.73 6.23 10.41
CA LEU A 283 11.50 7.15 11.53
C LEU A 283 10.63 6.53 12.62
N SER A 284 9.59 5.78 12.23
CA SER A 284 8.72 5.06 13.17
C SER A 284 9.52 4.05 13.99
N TRP A 285 10.43 3.29 13.38
CA TRP A 285 11.31 2.35 14.09
C TRP A 285 12.31 3.03 15.04
N LYS A 286 12.74 4.26 14.73
CA LYS A 286 13.58 5.07 15.63
C LYS A 286 12.80 5.74 16.76
N GLN A 287 11.47 5.64 16.78
CA GLN A 287 10.68 6.33 17.78
C GLN A 287 10.96 5.80 19.18
N GLU A 288 11.19 6.72 20.13
CA GLU A 288 11.59 6.39 21.51
C GLU A 288 10.42 5.77 22.29
N ASN A 289 9.19 6.22 22.03
CA ASN A 289 8.00 5.68 22.63
C ASN A 289 7.62 4.34 21.96
N PRO A 290 7.63 3.20 22.71
CA PRO A 290 7.37 1.89 22.14
C PRO A 290 5.94 1.74 21.58
N ILE A 291 4.96 2.43 22.15
CA ILE A 291 3.59 2.40 21.62
C ILE A 291 3.58 3.06 20.24
N ARG A 292 4.16 4.26 20.10
CA ARG A 292 4.20 4.96 18.81
C ARG A 292 5.07 4.23 17.78
N ARG A 293 6.11 3.53 18.22
CA ARG A 293 6.99 2.72 17.36
C ARG A 293 6.24 1.62 16.63
N HIS A 294 5.29 0.96 17.30
CA HIS A 294 4.58 -0.21 16.76
C HIS A 294 3.13 0.08 16.38
N TYR A 295 2.60 1.26 16.72
CA TYR A 295 1.24 1.63 16.33
C TYR A 295 1.14 1.77 14.80
N TYR A 296 -0.02 1.39 14.26
CA TYR A 296 -0.30 1.42 12.84
C TYR A 296 -1.69 1.99 12.54
N ALA A 297 -1.76 3.13 11.86
CA ALA A 297 -2.98 3.61 11.22
C ALA A 297 -2.76 3.78 9.71
N SER A 298 -3.53 3.01 8.92
CA SER A 298 -3.48 3.04 7.45
C SER A 298 -3.70 4.46 6.90
N THR A 299 -4.64 5.23 7.49
CA THR A 299 -4.92 6.61 7.08
C THR A 299 -3.72 7.54 7.25
N ALA A 300 -2.91 7.36 8.29
CA ALA A 300 -1.69 8.14 8.45
C ALA A 300 -0.59 7.65 7.50
N ASN A 301 -0.37 6.33 7.41
CA ASN A 301 0.63 5.73 6.53
C ASN A 301 0.43 6.09 5.05
N GLU A 302 -0.75 5.80 4.50
CA GLU A 302 -1.10 6.06 3.10
C GLU A 302 -1.34 7.56 2.84
N GLY A 303 -1.87 8.27 3.84
CA GLY A 303 -2.05 9.71 3.79
C GLY A 303 -0.73 10.46 3.64
N ILE A 304 0.29 10.10 4.42
CA ILE A 304 1.64 10.71 4.34
C ILE A 304 2.27 10.47 2.97
N ALA A 305 2.26 9.23 2.49
CA ALA A 305 2.85 8.88 1.21
C ALA A 305 2.15 9.58 0.04
N PHE A 306 0.83 9.71 0.09
CA PHE A 306 0.07 10.40 -0.95
C PHE A 306 0.15 11.94 -0.83
N TYR A 307 0.24 12.48 0.39
CA TYR A 307 0.57 13.89 0.63
C TYR A 307 1.94 14.24 0.08
N ALA A 308 2.94 13.37 0.26
CA ALA A 308 4.28 13.57 -0.27
C ALA A 308 4.28 13.72 -1.81
N GLU A 309 3.48 12.94 -2.53
CA GLU A 309 3.36 13.07 -3.99
C GLU A 309 2.91 14.49 -4.40
N GLU A 310 1.82 14.99 -3.82
CA GLU A 310 1.31 16.32 -4.14
C GLU A 310 2.22 17.43 -3.61
N MET A 311 2.78 17.28 -2.41
CA MET A 311 3.74 18.22 -1.84
C MET A 311 4.96 18.40 -2.75
N MET A 312 5.56 17.31 -3.22
CA MET A 312 6.73 17.38 -4.11
C MET A 312 6.38 17.94 -5.49
N LEU A 313 5.15 17.69 -5.97
CA LEU A 313 4.61 18.33 -7.17
C LEU A 313 4.49 19.84 -7.02
N GLN A 314 3.90 20.32 -5.93
CA GLN A 314 3.74 21.76 -5.68
C GLN A 314 5.07 22.46 -5.36
N ALA A 315 6.03 21.75 -4.75
CA ALA A 315 7.35 22.29 -4.45
C ALA A 315 8.25 22.47 -5.69
N GLY A 316 7.91 21.83 -6.81
CA GLY A 316 8.62 21.95 -8.09
C GLY A 316 9.59 20.82 -8.41
N LEU A 317 9.47 19.64 -7.78
CA LEU A 317 10.35 18.49 -8.07
C LEU A 317 10.25 18.01 -9.54
N PHE A 318 9.09 18.23 -10.16
CA PHE A 318 8.74 17.70 -11.48
C PHE A 318 8.63 18.78 -12.57
N ASP A 319 9.12 20.00 -12.31
CA ASP A 319 9.02 21.10 -13.26
C ASP A 319 9.83 20.85 -14.54
N ASP A 320 10.84 19.98 -14.47
CA ASP A 320 11.66 19.53 -15.60
C ASP A 320 11.07 18.33 -16.35
N SER A 321 9.95 17.75 -15.89
CA SER A 321 9.30 16.59 -16.52
C SER A 321 7.79 16.78 -16.61
N PRO A 322 7.32 17.52 -17.62
CA PRO A 322 5.91 17.92 -17.71
C PRO A 322 4.94 16.72 -17.73
N HIS A 323 5.25 15.66 -18.48
CA HIS A 323 4.43 14.45 -18.52
C HIS A 323 4.42 13.66 -17.20
N THR A 324 5.43 13.81 -16.33
CA THR A 324 5.38 13.22 -14.97
C THR A 324 4.32 13.92 -14.11
N ARG A 325 4.11 15.22 -14.33
CA ARG A 325 3.04 15.98 -13.65
C ARG A 325 1.66 15.44 -14.05
N GLU A 326 1.46 15.12 -15.33
CA GLU A 326 0.25 14.47 -15.83
C GLU A 326 0.01 13.11 -15.14
N ILE A 327 1.05 12.29 -15.03
CA ILE A 327 1.01 11.00 -14.34
C ILE A 327 0.57 11.17 -12.87
N ILE A 328 1.09 12.17 -12.16
CA ILE A 328 0.72 12.40 -10.75
C ILE A 328 -0.75 12.81 -10.63
N TYR A 329 -1.25 13.71 -11.49
CA TYR A 329 -2.68 14.05 -11.49
C TYR A 329 -3.58 12.86 -11.86
N ASN A 330 -3.12 12.01 -12.78
CA ASN A 330 -3.78 10.76 -13.12
C ASN A 330 -3.89 9.80 -11.92
N PHE A 331 -2.83 9.72 -11.09
CA PHE A 331 -2.85 8.98 -9.83
C PHE A 331 -3.76 9.61 -8.78
N MET A 332 -3.77 10.93 -8.67
CA MET A 332 -4.66 11.65 -7.77
C MET A 332 -6.11 11.37 -8.11
N ARG A 333 -6.45 11.39 -9.40
CA ARG A 333 -7.78 11.04 -9.90
C ARG A 333 -8.19 9.64 -9.45
N LEU A 334 -7.34 8.62 -9.64
CA LEU A 334 -7.64 7.26 -9.19
C LEU A 334 -7.91 7.19 -7.67
N ARG A 335 -7.04 7.78 -6.83
CA ARG A 335 -7.17 7.71 -5.37
C ARG A 335 -8.36 8.51 -4.83
N ALA A 336 -8.75 9.60 -5.49
CA ALA A 336 -9.99 10.31 -5.18
C ALA A 336 -11.23 9.45 -5.48
N LEU A 337 -11.23 8.71 -6.59
CA LEU A 337 -12.32 7.80 -6.96
C LEU A 337 -12.52 6.66 -5.97
N ARG A 338 -11.41 6.14 -5.42
CA ARG A 338 -11.43 5.08 -4.41
C ARG A 338 -12.28 5.44 -3.20
N VAL A 339 -12.31 6.73 -2.82
CA VAL A 339 -13.16 7.20 -1.72
C VAL A 339 -14.63 6.96 -2.01
N GLU A 340 -15.09 7.35 -3.19
CA GLU A 340 -16.49 7.16 -3.58
C GLU A 340 -16.86 5.69 -3.62
N VAL A 341 -15.98 4.85 -4.18
CA VAL A 341 -16.24 3.41 -4.31
C VAL A 341 -16.28 2.71 -2.95
N ASP A 342 -15.32 2.98 -2.07
CA ASP A 342 -15.25 2.39 -0.73
C ASP A 342 -16.50 2.72 0.10
N VAL A 343 -16.85 4.01 0.17
CA VAL A 343 -18.02 4.46 0.93
C VAL A 343 -19.31 3.86 0.36
N ARG A 344 -19.49 3.87 -0.96
CA ARG A 344 -20.72 3.33 -1.57
C ARG A 344 -20.85 1.82 -1.40
N LEU A 345 -19.74 1.08 -1.46
CA LEU A 345 -19.73 -0.36 -1.17
C LEU A 345 -20.06 -0.62 0.31
N ALA A 346 -19.43 0.11 1.23
CA ALA A 346 -19.65 -0.05 2.67
C ALA A 346 -21.10 0.23 3.08
N LEU A 347 -21.72 1.26 2.47
CA LEU A 347 -23.10 1.65 2.73
C LEU A 347 -24.16 0.83 1.96
N GLY A 348 -23.75 -0.10 1.07
CA GLY A 348 -24.69 -0.85 0.23
C GLY A 348 -25.35 -0.04 -0.88
N GLN A 349 -24.78 1.11 -1.24
CA GLN A 349 -25.23 1.98 -2.33
C GLN A 349 -24.70 1.57 -3.70
N ALA A 350 -23.78 0.61 -3.74
CA ALA A 350 -23.28 -0.02 -4.96
C ALA A 350 -23.00 -1.51 -4.70
N THR A 351 -23.29 -2.34 -5.69
CA THR A 351 -22.79 -3.73 -5.73
C THR A 351 -21.34 -3.76 -6.24
N LEU A 352 -20.64 -4.88 -6.03
CA LEU A 352 -19.29 -5.09 -6.58
C LEU A 352 -19.21 -4.86 -8.10
N ASP A 353 -20.19 -5.38 -8.85
CA ASP A 353 -20.23 -5.20 -10.31
C ASP A 353 -20.49 -3.75 -10.71
N GLN A 354 -21.31 -3.02 -9.96
CA GLN A 354 -21.55 -1.59 -10.20
C GLN A 354 -20.28 -0.78 -9.90
N ALA A 355 -19.60 -1.07 -8.80
CA ALA A 355 -18.32 -0.46 -8.43
C ALA A 355 -17.22 -0.73 -9.47
N ALA A 356 -17.07 -1.98 -9.92
CA ALA A 356 -16.10 -2.35 -10.95
C ALA A 356 -16.37 -1.65 -12.29
N LYS A 357 -17.64 -1.62 -12.74
CA LYS A 357 -18.03 -0.87 -13.94
C LYS A 357 -17.77 0.64 -13.78
N TYR A 358 -18.02 1.18 -12.60
CA TYR A 358 -17.77 2.59 -12.32
C TYR A 358 -16.27 2.93 -12.41
N LEU A 359 -15.41 2.12 -11.79
CA LEU A 359 -13.94 2.25 -11.89
C LEU A 359 -13.47 2.18 -13.36
N HIS A 360 -13.88 1.13 -14.09
CA HIS A 360 -13.51 0.92 -15.49
C HIS A 360 -13.91 2.09 -16.41
N ASN A 361 -15.09 2.67 -16.18
CA ASN A 361 -15.59 3.77 -17.03
C ASN A 361 -14.91 5.11 -16.72
N LYS A 362 -14.37 5.27 -15.51
CA LYS A 362 -13.80 6.54 -15.02
C LYS A 362 -12.28 6.61 -15.13
N VAL A 363 -11.61 5.46 -15.07
CA VAL A 363 -10.15 5.34 -15.13
C VAL A 363 -9.80 4.34 -16.21
N PRO A 364 -8.78 4.59 -17.05
CA PRO A 364 -8.37 3.68 -18.12
C PRO A 364 -7.69 2.41 -17.56
N MET A 365 -8.50 1.52 -17.00
CA MET A 365 -8.11 0.20 -16.51
C MET A 365 -9.03 -0.87 -17.11
N ASP A 366 -8.55 -2.10 -17.26
CA ASP A 366 -9.38 -3.21 -17.73
C ASP A 366 -10.40 -3.66 -16.64
N MET A 367 -11.39 -4.43 -17.07
CA MET A 367 -12.49 -4.86 -16.19
C MET A 367 -12.04 -5.86 -15.11
N GLU A 368 -10.99 -6.65 -15.36
CA GLU A 368 -10.46 -7.60 -14.39
C GLU A 368 -9.79 -6.85 -13.23
N THR A 369 -8.92 -5.88 -13.56
CA THR A 369 -8.32 -4.96 -12.59
C THR A 369 -9.38 -4.20 -11.81
N ALA A 370 -10.40 -3.66 -12.48
CA ALA A 370 -11.47 -2.92 -11.82
C ALA A 370 -12.29 -3.79 -10.84
N ARG A 371 -12.53 -5.06 -11.18
CA ARG A 371 -13.18 -6.02 -10.26
C ARG A 371 -12.30 -6.38 -9.08
N ALA A 372 -10.99 -6.54 -9.29
CA ALA A 372 -10.04 -6.80 -8.21
C ALA A 372 -10.00 -5.64 -7.20
N GLU A 373 -9.95 -4.39 -7.68
CA GLU A 373 -10.01 -3.18 -6.84
C GLU A 373 -11.32 -3.09 -6.05
N ALA A 374 -12.48 -3.22 -6.72
CA ALA A 374 -13.79 -3.20 -6.05
C ALA A 374 -13.91 -4.31 -4.98
N THR A 375 -13.40 -5.50 -5.28
CA THR A 375 -13.35 -6.62 -4.34
C THR A 375 -12.46 -6.28 -3.15
N ALA A 376 -11.27 -5.73 -3.38
CA ALA A 376 -10.34 -5.35 -2.33
C ALA A 376 -10.99 -4.37 -1.35
N PHE A 377 -11.65 -3.32 -1.87
CA PHE A 377 -12.32 -2.31 -1.05
C PHE A 377 -13.49 -2.89 -0.25
N ALA A 378 -14.28 -3.78 -0.85
CA ALA A 378 -15.36 -4.45 -0.13
C ALA A 378 -14.85 -5.41 0.95
N THR A 379 -13.70 -6.07 0.75
CA THR A 379 -13.09 -6.96 1.77
C THR A 379 -12.38 -6.22 2.89
N GLY A 380 -12.05 -4.94 2.70
CA GLY A 380 -11.46 -4.08 3.72
C GLY A 380 -12.05 -2.67 3.68
N PRO A 381 -13.32 -2.49 4.06
CA PRO A 381 -13.97 -1.18 4.06
C PRO A 381 -13.17 -0.17 4.89
N GLY A 382 -12.99 1.04 4.34
CA GLY A 382 -12.17 2.08 4.95
C GLY A 382 -10.69 2.01 4.57
N GLY A 383 -10.25 0.94 3.90
CA GLY A 383 -8.89 0.84 3.37
C GLY A 383 -8.66 1.76 2.17
N ALA A 384 -9.63 1.92 1.28
CA ALA A 384 -9.42 2.72 0.07
C ALA A 384 -9.48 4.24 0.35
N ILE A 385 -10.19 4.66 1.40
CA ILE A 385 -10.27 6.07 1.79
C ILE A 385 -8.98 6.59 2.42
N SER A 386 -8.13 5.68 2.95
CA SER A 386 -6.97 6.03 3.78
C SER A 386 -6.01 6.99 3.08
N TYR A 387 -5.74 6.76 1.79
CA TYR A 387 -4.94 7.60 0.92
C TYR A 387 -5.44 9.05 0.89
N GLN A 388 -6.61 9.25 0.29
CA GLN A 388 -7.12 10.59 -0.04
C GLN A 388 -7.55 11.34 1.22
N ILE A 389 -8.20 10.66 2.17
CA ILE A 389 -8.66 11.31 3.40
C ILE A 389 -7.49 11.63 4.32
N GLY A 390 -6.50 10.73 4.44
CA GLY A 390 -5.28 11.00 5.18
C GLY A 390 -4.50 12.19 4.61
N LYS A 391 -4.35 12.26 3.28
CA LYS A 391 -3.77 13.43 2.60
C LYS A 391 -4.51 14.72 2.96
N LEU A 392 -5.85 14.71 2.89
CA LEU A 392 -6.66 15.89 3.18
C LEU A 392 -6.55 16.33 4.64
N GLN A 393 -6.47 15.40 5.59
CA GLN A 393 -6.20 15.73 6.99
C GLN A 393 -4.85 16.45 7.15
N ILE A 394 -3.80 15.98 6.46
CA ILE A 394 -2.47 16.62 6.51
C ILE A 394 -2.50 18.01 5.84
N VAL A 395 -3.18 18.17 4.70
CA VAL A 395 -3.34 19.47 4.03
C VAL A 395 -4.06 20.47 4.94
N LYS A 396 -5.15 20.05 5.59
CA LYS A 396 -5.86 20.89 6.56
C LYS A 396 -4.96 21.22 7.76
N PHE A 397 -4.26 20.22 8.29
CA PHE A 397 -3.36 20.40 9.42
C PHE A 397 -2.24 21.41 9.09
N LEU A 398 -1.62 21.31 7.92
CA LEU A 398 -0.64 22.29 7.44
C LEU A 398 -1.24 23.70 7.36
N ALA A 399 -2.43 23.83 6.79
CA ALA A 399 -3.11 25.13 6.65
C ALA A 399 -3.40 25.76 8.02
N ASP A 400 -3.98 24.99 8.95
CA ASP A 400 -4.29 25.44 10.31
C ASP A 400 -3.01 25.84 11.06
N ALA A 401 -1.94 25.03 10.96
CA ALA A 401 -0.64 25.34 11.55
C ALA A 401 -0.03 26.64 11.01
N ARG A 402 -0.07 26.85 9.68
CA ARG A 402 0.44 28.07 9.04
C ARG A 402 -0.33 29.31 9.47
N LEU A 403 -1.66 29.21 9.60
CA LEU A 403 -2.52 30.30 10.00
C LEU A 403 -2.36 30.64 11.49
N GLN A 404 -2.26 29.63 12.35
CA GLN A 404 -2.10 29.82 13.80
C GLN A 404 -0.72 30.39 14.16
N GLN A 405 0.35 29.95 13.50
CA GLN A 405 1.72 30.35 13.83
C GLN A 405 2.19 31.61 13.08
N GLY A 406 1.49 32.03 12.02
CA GLY A 406 1.83 33.25 11.28
C GLY A 406 3.28 33.21 10.76
N ASP A 407 4.00 34.32 10.90
CA ASP A 407 5.38 34.43 10.40
C ASP A 407 6.38 33.54 11.16
N GLN A 408 5.99 32.96 12.29
CA GLN A 408 6.80 31.99 13.04
C GLN A 408 6.67 30.56 12.49
N PHE A 409 5.74 30.32 11.55
CA PHE A 409 5.56 29.00 10.97
C PHE A 409 6.80 28.55 10.21
N ASN A 410 7.27 27.34 10.54
CA ASN A 410 8.38 26.69 9.86
C ASN A 410 7.91 25.37 9.20
N LEU A 411 7.98 25.31 7.87
CA LEU A 411 7.49 24.17 7.09
C LEU A 411 8.28 22.88 7.40
N ARG A 412 9.61 22.98 7.47
CA ARG A 412 10.49 21.85 7.80
C ARG A 412 10.15 21.27 9.17
N ALA A 413 9.99 22.13 10.18
CA ALA A 413 9.65 21.71 11.54
C ALA A 413 8.26 21.03 11.62
N PHE A 414 7.28 21.56 10.88
CA PHE A 414 5.97 20.93 10.75
C PHE A 414 6.07 19.52 10.14
N HIS A 415 6.78 19.37 9.01
CA HIS A 415 6.94 18.06 8.38
C HIS A 415 7.76 17.09 9.24
N ASP A 416 8.82 17.55 9.90
CA ASP A 416 9.61 16.73 10.82
C ASP A 416 8.72 16.18 11.95
N PHE A 417 7.77 16.98 12.45
CA PHE A 417 6.78 16.53 13.43
C PHE A 417 5.82 15.48 12.84
N VAL A 418 5.24 15.72 11.67
CA VAL A 418 4.30 14.78 11.03
C VAL A 418 4.97 13.44 10.75
N TRP A 419 6.18 13.44 10.20
CA TRP A 419 6.91 12.24 9.85
C TRP A 419 7.43 11.45 11.04
N LYS A 420 7.90 12.14 12.09
CA LYS A 420 8.30 11.48 13.35
C LYS A 420 7.13 10.78 14.02
N ASN A 421 5.92 11.30 13.86
CA ASN A 421 4.71 10.70 14.40
C ASN A 421 4.03 9.71 13.45
N GLY A 422 4.40 9.71 12.17
CA GLY A 422 4.19 8.63 11.22
C GLY A 422 2.81 8.02 11.31
N ASN A 423 2.73 6.78 11.81
CA ASN A 423 1.52 5.97 11.89
C ASN A 423 0.49 6.41 12.95
N VAL A 424 0.79 7.40 13.80
CA VAL A 424 -0.22 7.94 14.73
C VAL A 424 -1.34 8.59 13.90
N PRO A 425 -2.63 8.42 14.25
CA PRO A 425 -3.72 9.04 13.49
C PRO A 425 -3.56 10.56 13.37
N ILE A 426 -3.80 11.11 12.18
CA ILE A 426 -3.52 12.52 11.88
C ILE A 426 -4.33 13.47 12.79
N SER A 427 -5.56 13.09 13.17
CA SER A 427 -6.39 13.85 14.14
C SER A 427 -5.71 14.00 15.50
N LEU A 428 -5.06 12.94 15.99
CA LEU A 428 -4.30 12.97 17.25
C LEU A 428 -2.99 13.78 17.10
N GLN A 429 -2.30 13.66 15.97
CA GLN A 429 -1.11 14.48 15.68
C GLN A 429 -1.46 15.98 15.64
N ARG A 430 -2.56 16.33 14.96
CA ARG A 430 -3.07 17.70 14.87
C ARG A 430 -3.43 18.25 16.24
N TRP A 431 -4.11 17.45 17.07
CA TRP A 431 -4.42 17.83 18.45
C TRP A 431 -3.15 18.10 19.27
N GLU A 432 -2.17 17.20 19.22
CA GLU A 432 -0.90 17.36 19.94
C GLU A 432 -0.13 18.62 19.50
N TYR A 433 -0.11 18.92 18.20
CA TYR A 433 0.66 20.05 17.67
C TYR A 433 -0.02 21.41 17.86
N LEU A 434 -1.35 21.48 17.65
CA LEU A 434 -2.10 22.75 17.69
C LEU A 434 -2.79 23.01 19.04
N GLY A 435 -2.94 22.00 19.88
CA GLY A 435 -3.78 22.05 21.09
C GLY A 435 -5.28 22.02 20.79
N ASP A 436 -5.68 21.57 19.59
CA ASP A 436 -7.07 21.56 19.13
C ASP A 436 -7.61 20.13 18.94
N ALA A 437 -8.47 19.70 19.87
CA ALA A 437 -9.07 18.37 19.87
C ALA A 437 -10.33 18.24 18.98
N SER A 438 -10.72 19.28 18.23
CA SER A 438 -11.99 19.30 17.48
C SER A 438 -12.14 18.20 16.41
N GLU A 439 -11.03 17.59 15.96
CA GLU A 439 -11.03 16.49 14.99
C GLU A 439 -10.77 15.11 15.64
N VAL A 440 -10.64 15.04 16.97
CA VAL A 440 -10.56 13.78 17.70
C VAL A 440 -11.99 13.29 17.96
N PRO A 441 -12.41 12.14 17.42
CA PRO A 441 -13.75 11.63 17.66
C PRO A 441 -14.00 11.41 19.15
N GLU A 442 -15.13 11.92 19.64
CA GLU A 442 -15.69 11.58 20.96
C GLU A 442 -16.07 10.11 21.07
#